data_AF-A0A410UUC8-F1
#
_entry.id   AF-A0A410UUC8-F1
#
_cell.length_a   1.000
_cell.length_b   1.000
_cell.length_c   1.000
_cell.angle_alpha   90.00
_cell.angle_beta   90.00
_cell.angle_gamma   90.00
#
_symmetry.space_group_name_H-M   'P 1'
#
loop_
_entity.id
_entity.type
_entity.pdbx_description
1 polymer ?
#
loop_
_entity_poly.entity_id
_entity_poly.type
_entity_poly.pdbx_seq_one_letter_code
_entity_poly.pdbx_strand_id
1 'polypeptide(L)'
;MHRRIIRAWAAGLLALPCLLVPSHALEPPASAAAALQAKHIELQPQLRDNIFGEPLHLSSREGQSRVEGDVYAEMAYPIDAVAATFKSAARLCELLFLHLNVRRCEPESAGNRETLVLSVGPKRARVSGQVYDITYALRIESAEASYFRATLSAAEGPLSTRDYRIVFEAMPISGSHTFIHLGYAYSYGTMAKLAMNLYLSTAGRAKIGFTVVGKQPDGKPLYVRGERGSLERNVMRYYLALLAYNSINAGSPQEKMAGRLRKWFALTERYPAQLHELDLNEYLEEKQADLARATTGHR
;
A
#
# COMPACT_ATOMS: atom_id res chain seq x y z
N MET A 1 -43.88 -77.97 -12.05
CA MET A 1 -42.78 -78.95 -11.98
C MET A 1 -41.87 -78.73 -13.19
N HIS A 2 -40.55 -78.66 -12.98
CA HIS A 2 -39.46 -78.59 -13.99
C HIS A 2 -39.33 -77.27 -14.78
N ARG A 3 -38.14 -76.77 -15.13
CA ARG A 3 -36.73 -77.02 -14.77
C ARG A 3 -35.93 -75.81 -15.30
N ARG A 4 -34.84 -75.46 -14.63
CA ARG A 4 -33.80 -74.51 -15.05
C ARG A 4 -33.23 -74.86 -16.43
N ILE A 5 -32.72 -73.88 -17.18
CA ILE A 5 -31.43 -73.92 -17.91
C ILE A 5 -30.88 -72.49 -18.06
N ILE A 6 -29.58 -72.38 -17.78
CA ILE A 6 -28.69 -71.21 -17.81
C ILE A 6 -27.94 -71.21 -19.16
N ARG A 7 -27.82 -70.07 -19.84
CA ARG A 7 -26.68 -69.69 -20.74
C ARG A 7 -26.65 -68.14 -20.82
N ALA A 8 -25.71 -67.45 -20.19
CA ALA A 8 -24.29 -67.24 -20.50
C ALA A 8 -24.01 -66.16 -21.57
N TRP A 9 -23.67 -64.96 -21.06
CA TRP A 9 -22.63 -64.00 -21.46
C TRP A 9 -22.42 -63.57 -22.93
N ALA A 10 -22.64 -62.27 -23.17
CA ALA A 10 -21.64 -61.36 -23.76
C ALA A 10 -22.07 -59.90 -23.51
N ALA A 11 -21.46 -59.25 -22.51
CA ALA A 11 -21.64 -57.83 -22.24
C ALA A 11 -20.82 -57.01 -23.25
N GLY A 12 -21.50 -56.27 -24.13
CA GLY A 12 -20.87 -55.30 -25.01
C GLY A 12 -20.46 -54.06 -24.22
N LEU A 13 -19.15 -53.88 -24.00
CA LEU A 13 -18.57 -52.60 -23.59
C LEU A 13 -18.60 -51.64 -24.78
N LEU A 14 -19.63 -50.78 -24.81
CA LEU A 14 -19.63 -49.58 -25.63
C LEU A 14 -18.66 -48.57 -24.98
N ALA A 15 -17.47 -48.45 -25.58
CA ALA A 15 -16.52 -47.40 -25.27
C ALA A 15 -17.12 -46.05 -25.67
N LEU A 16 -17.62 -45.31 -24.68
CA LEU A 16 -18.04 -43.92 -24.84
C LEU A 16 -16.76 -43.07 -24.97
N PRO A 17 -16.56 -42.31 -26.06
CA PRO A 17 -15.43 -41.40 -26.15
C PRO A 17 -15.66 -40.27 -25.14
N CYS A 18 -14.87 -40.25 -24.08
CA CYS A 18 -14.69 -39.09 -23.22
C CYS A 18 -14.17 -37.95 -24.09
N LEU A 19 -15.07 -37.07 -24.54
CA LEU A 19 -14.71 -35.75 -25.03
C LEU A 19 -14.08 -35.01 -23.85
N LEU A 20 -12.75 -35.05 -23.81
CA LEU A 20 -11.92 -34.16 -23.00
C LEU A 20 -12.19 -32.73 -23.50
N VAL A 21 -13.19 -32.09 -22.91
CA VAL A 21 -13.33 -30.64 -23.00
C VAL A 21 -12.08 -30.07 -22.34
N PRO A 22 -11.27 -29.26 -23.04
CA PRO A 22 -10.15 -28.60 -22.40
C PRO A 22 -10.73 -27.67 -21.33
N SER A 23 -10.48 -28.00 -20.06
CA SER A 23 -10.65 -27.05 -18.96
C SER A 23 -9.68 -25.89 -19.20
N HIS A 24 -10.17 -24.82 -19.82
CA HIS A 24 -9.50 -23.52 -19.79
C HIS A 24 -9.65 -22.95 -18.38
N ALA A 25 -8.82 -23.43 -17.46
CA ALA A 25 -8.57 -22.79 -16.19
C ALA A 25 -7.37 -21.86 -16.36
N LEU A 26 -7.63 -20.59 -16.69
CA LEU A 26 -6.82 -19.39 -16.39
C LEU A 26 -7.41 -18.19 -17.13
N GLU A 27 -8.35 -17.47 -16.52
CA GLU A 27 -8.59 -16.05 -16.87
C GLU A 27 -8.46 -15.20 -15.61
N PRO A 28 -7.30 -14.53 -15.43
CA PRO A 28 -7.36 -13.12 -15.04
C PRO A 28 -6.15 -12.33 -15.59
N PRO A 29 -6.36 -11.49 -16.62
CA PRO A 29 -5.86 -10.11 -16.56
C PRO A 29 -6.92 -9.05 -16.95
N ALA A 30 -7.94 -9.43 -17.73
CA ALA A 30 -8.98 -8.50 -18.20
C ALA A 30 -9.90 -7.98 -17.08
N SER A 31 -10.05 -8.72 -15.98
CA SER A 31 -10.97 -8.36 -14.88
C SER A 31 -10.43 -7.29 -13.94
N ALA A 32 -9.12 -7.26 -13.65
CA ALA A 32 -8.52 -6.32 -12.70
C ALA A 32 -8.36 -4.92 -13.30
N ALA A 33 -7.90 -4.84 -14.56
CA ALA A 33 -7.84 -3.58 -15.30
C ALA A 33 -9.26 -2.99 -15.49
N ALA A 34 -10.23 -3.82 -15.88
CA ALA A 34 -11.64 -3.38 -15.99
C ALA A 34 -12.23 -2.94 -14.64
N ALA A 35 -11.87 -3.60 -13.54
CA ALA A 35 -12.30 -3.21 -12.20
C ALA A 35 -11.72 -1.84 -11.79
N LEU A 36 -10.44 -1.59 -12.07
CA LEU A 36 -9.82 -0.29 -11.81
C LEU A 36 -10.46 0.82 -12.65
N GLN A 37 -10.76 0.54 -13.92
CA GLN A 37 -11.48 1.46 -14.80
C GLN A 37 -12.91 1.74 -14.30
N ALA A 38 -13.64 0.71 -13.87
CA ALA A 38 -14.96 0.88 -13.28
C ALA A 38 -14.90 1.75 -12.01
N LYS A 39 -13.86 1.56 -11.17
CA LYS A 39 -13.62 2.43 -10.00
C LYS A 39 -13.29 3.87 -10.38
N HIS A 40 -12.53 4.09 -11.45
CA HIS A 40 -12.27 5.44 -11.96
C HIS A 40 -13.57 6.16 -12.33
N ILE A 41 -14.48 5.48 -13.03
CA ILE A 41 -15.79 6.00 -13.42
C ILE A 41 -16.67 6.26 -12.19
N GLU A 42 -16.76 5.29 -11.28
CA GLU A 42 -17.55 5.38 -10.03
C GLU A 42 -17.11 6.58 -9.18
N LEU A 43 -15.80 6.81 -9.08
CA LEU A 43 -15.21 7.84 -8.21
C LEU A 43 -15.11 9.22 -8.87
N GLN A 44 -15.51 9.39 -10.14
CA GLN A 44 -15.43 10.69 -10.82
C GLN A 44 -16.01 11.87 -10.02
N PRO A 45 -17.18 11.76 -9.36
CA PRO A 45 -17.70 12.85 -8.53
C PRO A 45 -16.77 13.22 -7.37
N GLN A 46 -16.26 12.22 -6.64
CA GLN A 46 -15.39 12.39 -5.49
C GLN A 46 -13.98 12.86 -5.89
N LEU A 47 -13.49 12.45 -7.06
CA LEU A 47 -12.22 12.94 -7.60
C LEU A 47 -12.32 14.42 -7.97
N ARG A 48 -13.49 14.91 -8.42
CA ARG A 48 -13.68 16.33 -8.78
C ARG A 48 -14.00 17.23 -7.59
N ASP A 49 -14.78 16.73 -6.64
CA ASP A 49 -15.23 17.50 -5.48
C ASP A 49 -14.81 16.80 -4.18
N ASN A 50 -13.73 17.29 -3.58
CA ASN A 50 -13.16 16.75 -2.36
C ASN A 50 -12.41 17.81 -1.56
N ILE A 51 -12.05 17.45 -0.33
CA ILE A 51 -11.33 18.30 0.62
C ILE A 51 -9.84 18.46 0.32
N PHE A 52 -9.29 17.65 -0.61
CA PHE A 52 -7.86 17.61 -0.90
C PHE A 52 -7.45 18.66 -1.93
N GLY A 53 -8.39 19.14 -2.75
CA GLY A 53 -8.12 20.14 -3.80
C GLY A 53 -7.31 19.56 -4.97
N GLU A 54 -7.25 18.23 -5.08
CA GLU A 54 -6.63 17.48 -6.17
C GLU A 54 -7.48 16.24 -6.47
N PRO A 55 -7.37 15.60 -7.66
CA PRO A 55 -8.14 14.42 -8.01
C PRO A 55 -7.77 13.20 -7.16
N LEU A 56 -8.30 13.14 -5.95
CA LEU A 56 -7.94 12.19 -4.90
C LEU A 56 -9.17 11.78 -4.10
N HIS A 57 -9.33 10.48 -3.91
CA HIS A 57 -10.30 9.89 -3.02
C HIS A 57 -9.59 8.97 -2.02
N LEU A 58 -9.85 9.18 -0.73
CA LEU A 58 -9.40 8.32 0.36
C LEU A 58 -10.61 7.64 0.98
N SER A 59 -10.51 6.33 1.20
CA SER A 59 -11.48 5.56 1.96
C SER A 59 -10.79 4.64 2.96
N SER A 60 -11.46 4.29 4.05
CA SER A 60 -10.92 3.37 5.05
C SER A 60 -12.03 2.56 5.71
N ARG A 61 -11.69 1.34 6.11
CA ARG A 61 -12.57 0.41 6.82
C ARG A 61 -11.82 -0.22 7.98
N GLU A 62 -12.51 -0.37 9.10
CA GLU A 62 -12.02 -1.10 10.27
C GLU A 62 -13.02 -2.21 10.59
N GLY A 63 -12.57 -3.46 10.45
CA GLY A 63 -13.29 -4.66 10.85
C GLY A 63 -12.94 -5.10 12.28
N GLN A 64 -13.28 -6.33 12.64
CA GLN A 64 -13.01 -6.83 13.99
C GLN A 64 -11.50 -6.96 14.29
N SER A 65 -10.74 -7.49 13.32
CA SER A 65 -9.31 -7.83 13.45
C SER A 65 -8.48 -7.42 12.22
N ARG A 66 -8.99 -6.48 11.42
CA ARG A 66 -8.36 -6.00 10.19
C ARG A 66 -8.72 -4.54 9.96
N VAL A 67 -7.75 -3.78 9.50
CA VAL A 67 -7.93 -2.38 9.10
C VAL A 67 -7.34 -2.20 7.70
N GLU A 68 -8.03 -1.45 6.86
CA GLU A 68 -7.63 -1.23 5.46
C GLU A 68 -8.02 0.16 4.97
N GLY A 69 -7.15 0.74 4.15
CA GLY A 69 -7.27 2.09 3.61
C GLY A 69 -6.86 2.10 2.16
N ASP A 70 -7.66 2.77 1.34
CA ASP A 70 -7.50 2.84 -0.09
C ASP A 70 -7.39 4.32 -0.49
N VAL A 71 -6.39 4.63 -1.32
CA VAL A 71 -6.24 5.91 -2.01
C VAL A 71 -6.40 5.67 -3.51
N TYR A 72 -7.31 6.41 -4.13
CA TYR A 72 -7.48 6.47 -5.57
C TYR A 72 -7.17 7.89 -6.04
N ALA A 73 -6.34 8.05 -7.07
CA ALA A 73 -5.95 9.37 -7.53
C ALA A 73 -5.65 9.44 -9.03
N GLU A 74 -5.81 10.63 -9.62
CA GLU A 74 -5.29 10.93 -10.96
C GLU A 74 -3.95 11.67 -10.82
N MET A 75 -2.91 11.11 -11.40
CA MET A 75 -1.55 11.65 -11.38
C MET A 75 -1.19 12.20 -12.76
N ALA A 76 -0.64 13.42 -12.83
CA ALA A 76 -0.16 14.04 -14.06
C ALA A 76 1.22 13.48 -14.50
N TYR A 77 1.34 12.16 -14.55
CA TYR A 77 2.52 11.43 -15.01
C TYR A 77 2.08 10.25 -15.88
N PRO A 78 2.86 9.88 -16.91
CA PRO A 78 2.58 8.70 -17.71
C PRO A 78 2.79 7.42 -16.89
N ILE A 79 2.04 6.36 -17.24
CA ILE A 79 1.99 5.11 -16.45
C ILE A 79 3.36 4.47 -16.28
N ASP A 80 4.23 4.56 -17.29
CA ASP A 80 5.59 4.01 -17.26
C ASP A 80 6.45 4.65 -16.17
N ALA A 81 6.34 5.98 -15.99
CA ALA A 81 7.02 6.72 -14.94
C ALA A 81 6.54 6.29 -13.54
N VAL A 82 5.21 6.20 -13.35
CA VAL A 82 4.64 5.83 -12.04
C VAL A 82 4.92 4.36 -11.70
N ALA A 83 4.76 3.45 -12.67
CA ALA A 83 5.00 2.02 -12.50
C ALA A 83 6.48 1.72 -12.24
N ALA A 84 7.41 2.52 -12.79
CA ALA A 84 8.84 2.32 -12.63
C ALA A 84 9.30 2.28 -11.16
N THR A 85 8.60 2.95 -10.25
CA THR A 85 8.88 2.94 -8.81
C THR A 85 8.67 1.57 -8.17
N PHE A 86 7.70 0.79 -8.66
CA PHE A 86 7.30 -0.50 -8.09
C PHE A 86 7.92 -1.70 -8.82
N LYS A 87 8.78 -1.45 -9.81
CA LYS A 87 9.49 -2.50 -10.57
C LYS A 87 10.76 -3.02 -9.90
N SER A 88 11.22 -2.40 -8.81
CA SER A 88 12.30 -2.96 -8.00
C SER A 88 12.21 -2.61 -6.53
N ALA A 89 12.63 -3.53 -5.66
CA ALA A 89 12.75 -3.32 -4.22
C ALA A 89 13.62 -2.09 -3.88
N ALA A 90 14.68 -1.83 -4.65
CA ALA A 90 15.57 -0.69 -4.42
C ALA A 90 14.85 0.67 -4.63
N ARG A 91 14.10 0.82 -5.73
CA ARG A 91 13.32 2.05 -5.99
C ARG A 91 12.18 2.21 -4.99
N LEU A 92 11.56 1.09 -4.62
CA LEU A 92 10.51 1.09 -3.62
C LEU A 92 11.05 1.51 -2.25
N CYS A 93 12.27 1.10 -1.90
CA CYS A 93 12.95 1.55 -0.70
C CYS A 93 13.24 3.05 -0.71
N GLU A 94 13.67 3.63 -1.84
CA GLU A 94 13.82 5.09 -1.95
C GLU A 94 12.50 5.84 -1.68
N LEU A 95 11.36 5.30 -2.15
CA LEU A 95 10.03 5.87 -1.88
C LEU A 95 9.63 5.70 -0.41
N LEU A 96 9.71 4.48 0.13
CA LEU A 96 9.28 4.17 1.50
C LEU A 96 10.14 4.92 2.53
N PHE A 97 11.42 5.13 2.23
CA PHE A 97 12.34 5.87 3.08
C PHE A 97 11.92 7.33 3.30
N LEU A 98 11.14 7.93 2.40
CA LEU A 98 10.63 9.29 2.60
C LEU A 98 9.73 9.39 3.84
N HIS A 99 9.04 8.31 4.22
CA HIS A 99 8.13 8.32 5.36
C HIS A 99 8.87 8.56 6.68
N LEU A 100 8.40 9.52 7.48
CA LEU A 100 9.07 9.98 8.71
C LEU A 100 9.38 8.88 9.75
N ASN A 101 8.58 7.81 9.82
CA ASN A 101 8.83 6.67 10.72
C ASN A 101 9.81 5.62 10.18
N VAL A 102 10.21 5.68 8.91
CA VAL A 102 11.13 4.70 8.30
C VAL A 102 12.56 5.11 8.59
N ARG A 103 13.31 4.27 9.31
CA ARG A 103 14.73 4.50 9.65
C ARG A 103 15.69 3.91 8.62
N ARG A 104 15.27 2.83 7.97
CA ARG A 104 16.07 2.10 6.99
C ARG A 104 15.14 1.34 6.06
N CYS A 105 15.52 1.21 4.79
CA CYS A 105 14.89 0.28 3.87
C CYS A 105 16.00 -0.33 3.02
N GLU A 106 16.12 -1.65 3.07
CA GLU A 106 17.13 -2.38 2.33
C GLU A 106 16.49 -3.36 1.36
N PRO A 107 16.80 -3.29 0.06
CA PRO A 107 16.43 -4.34 -0.87
C PRO A 107 17.28 -5.58 -0.57
N GLU A 108 16.62 -6.72 -0.50
CA GLU A 108 17.26 -8.02 -0.42
C GLU A 108 16.94 -8.79 -1.70
N SER A 109 17.98 -9.35 -2.32
CA SER A 109 17.81 -10.25 -3.46
C SER A 109 18.02 -11.68 -2.99
N ALA A 110 16.93 -12.33 -2.55
CA ALA A 110 16.94 -13.75 -2.19
C ALA A 110 16.48 -14.58 -3.41
N GLY A 111 17.39 -14.84 -4.34
CA GLY A 111 17.09 -15.58 -5.58
C GLY A 111 16.17 -14.80 -6.52
N ASN A 112 15.13 -15.46 -7.07
CA ASN A 112 14.15 -14.84 -7.98
C ASN A 112 13.05 -14.03 -7.27
N ARG A 113 13.10 -13.89 -5.94
CA ARG A 113 12.11 -13.10 -5.19
C ARG A 113 12.74 -11.77 -4.80
N GLU A 114 12.06 -10.69 -5.16
CA GLU A 114 12.41 -9.37 -4.66
C GLU A 114 11.83 -9.20 -3.26
N THR A 115 12.71 -9.04 -2.26
CA THR A 115 12.33 -8.73 -0.89
C THR A 115 12.91 -7.39 -0.49
N LEU A 116 12.31 -6.76 0.52
CA LEU A 116 12.91 -5.61 1.21
C LEU A 116 12.67 -5.72 2.70
N VAL A 117 13.62 -5.23 3.48
CA VAL A 117 13.50 -5.08 4.92
C VAL A 117 13.28 -3.61 5.24
N LEU A 118 12.13 -3.29 5.82
CA LEU A 118 11.75 -1.94 6.23
C LEU A 118 11.88 -1.82 7.76
N SER A 119 12.85 -1.04 8.22
CA SER A 119 13.03 -0.73 9.64
C SER A 119 12.19 0.51 9.99
N VAL A 120 11.19 0.35 10.85
CA VAL A 120 10.32 1.43 11.34
C VAL A 120 10.59 1.70 12.81
N GLY A 121 10.66 2.97 13.19
CA GLY A 121 11.02 3.36 14.56
C GLY A 121 10.46 4.71 14.96
N PRO A 122 10.71 5.13 16.21
CA PRO A 122 10.26 6.43 16.69
C PRO A 122 10.89 7.57 15.88
N LYS A 123 10.13 8.67 15.79
CA LYS A 123 10.63 9.99 15.43
C LYS A 123 11.51 10.51 16.57
N ARG A 124 12.44 11.41 16.27
CA ARG A 124 13.39 12.00 17.22
C ARG A 124 14.27 10.90 17.82
N ALA A 125 15.35 10.55 17.12
CA ALA A 125 16.27 9.46 17.48
C ALA A 125 16.83 9.52 18.93
N ARG A 126 16.70 10.65 19.62
CA ARG A 126 17.04 10.81 21.05
C ARG A 126 15.99 10.25 22.02
N VAL A 127 14.78 9.95 21.54
CA VAL A 127 13.75 9.26 22.31
C VAL A 127 14.05 7.76 22.20
N SER A 128 14.29 7.11 23.33
CA SER A 128 14.39 5.66 23.37
C SER A 128 13.07 5.05 22.86
N GLY A 129 13.17 4.20 21.85
CA GLY A 129 12.01 3.49 21.33
C GLY A 129 12.44 2.37 20.40
N GLN A 130 11.62 1.32 20.37
CA GLN A 130 11.94 0.11 19.64
C GLN A 130 11.86 0.37 18.13
N VAL A 131 12.89 -0.08 17.42
CA VAL A 131 12.87 -0.22 15.96
C VAL A 131 12.36 -1.62 15.65
N TYR A 132 11.46 -1.71 14.67
CA TYR A 132 10.88 -2.96 14.21
C TYR A 132 11.23 -3.15 12.74
N ASP A 133 11.68 -4.35 12.39
CA ASP A 133 11.91 -4.74 11.00
C ASP A 133 10.67 -5.43 10.43
N ILE A 134 10.31 -5.06 9.21
CA ILE A 134 9.22 -5.68 8.44
C ILE A 134 9.80 -6.18 7.12
N THR A 135 9.79 -7.50 6.91
CA THR A 135 10.24 -8.10 5.65
C THR A 135 9.08 -8.22 4.67
N TYR A 136 9.09 -7.40 3.63
CA TYR A 136 8.11 -7.45 2.56
C TYR A 136 8.63 -8.28 1.39
N ALA A 137 7.76 -9.13 0.85
CA ALA A 137 7.93 -9.72 -0.48
C ALA A 137 7.22 -8.84 -1.51
N LEU A 138 7.96 -8.39 -2.54
CA LEU A 138 7.43 -7.65 -3.67
C LEU A 138 7.06 -8.62 -4.79
N ARG A 139 5.84 -8.50 -5.31
CA ARG A 139 5.35 -9.26 -6.45
C ARG A 139 4.77 -8.32 -7.49
N ILE A 140 5.31 -8.37 -8.70
CA ILE A 140 4.71 -7.73 -9.87
C ILE A 140 3.71 -8.73 -10.46
N GLU A 141 2.42 -8.36 -10.47
CA GLU A 141 1.32 -9.22 -10.90
C GLU A 141 0.92 -8.95 -12.36
N SER A 142 1.03 -7.70 -12.82
CA SER A 142 0.91 -7.31 -14.23
C SER A 142 1.78 -6.08 -14.52
N ALA A 143 2.34 -6.02 -15.74
CA ALA A 143 3.21 -4.93 -16.18
C ALA A 143 2.98 -4.60 -17.67
N GLU A 144 1.71 -4.44 -18.03
CA GLU A 144 1.25 -4.11 -19.38
C GLU A 144 1.22 -2.59 -19.61
N ALA A 145 1.15 -2.15 -20.87
CA ALA A 145 1.07 -0.72 -21.20
C ALA A 145 -0.26 -0.08 -20.74
N SER A 146 -1.34 -0.86 -20.71
CA SER A 146 -2.68 -0.43 -20.27
C SER A 146 -2.94 -0.62 -18.78
N TYR A 147 -2.10 -1.38 -18.08
CA TYR A 147 -2.34 -1.73 -16.68
C TYR A 147 -1.07 -2.25 -16.00
N PHE A 148 -0.81 -1.75 -14.80
CA PHE A 148 0.25 -2.23 -13.93
C PHE A 148 -0.32 -2.60 -12.56
N ARG A 149 0.18 -3.69 -11.98
CA ARG A 149 -0.13 -4.08 -10.61
C ARG A 149 1.08 -4.68 -9.91
N ALA A 150 1.34 -4.19 -8.70
CA ALA A 150 2.30 -4.78 -7.78
C ALA A 150 1.71 -4.89 -6.37
N THR A 151 2.10 -5.94 -5.65
CA THR A 151 1.75 -6.15 -4.25
C THR A 151 3.02 -6.30 -3.42
N LEU A 152 3.05 -5.67 -2.25
CA LEU A 152 3.96 -6.01 -1.16
C LEU A 152 3.18 -6.78 -0.09
N SER A 153 3.74 -7.88 0.40
CA SER A 153 3.16 -8.66 1.50
C SER A 153 4.18 -8.96 2.58
N ALA A 154 3.80 -8.81 3.85
CA ALA A 154 4.58 -9.27 5.00
C ALA A 154 3.68 -10.05 5.96
N ALA A 155 4.15 -11.20 6.43
CA ALA A 155 3.38 -12.05 7.33
C ALA A 155 3.27 -11.43 8.74
N GLU A 156 4.33 -10.77 9.19
CA GLU A 156 4.45 -10.19 10.52
C GLU A 156 4.81 -8.71 10.43
N GLY A 157 4.47 -7.96 11.48
CA GLY A 157 4.92 -6.60 11.66
C GLY A 157 4.93 -6.17 13.13
N PRO A 158 5.07 -4.86 13.40
CA PRO A 158 5.30 -4.35 14.74
C PRO A 158 4.15 -4.69 15.70
N LEU A 159 4.45 -4.84 16.99
CA LEU A 159 3.42 -4.96 18.03
C LEU A 159 2.37 -6.07 17.80
N SER A 160 2.81 -7.24 17.28
CA SER A 160 1.94 -8.40 17.00
C SER A 160 0.85 -8.14 15.94
N THR A 161 1.08 -7.20 15.04
CA THR A 161 0.33 -7.06 13.79
C THR A 161 0.83 -8.06 12.75
N ARG A 162 0.00 -8.38 11.77
CA ARG A 162 0.26 -9.44 10.79
C ARG A 162 -0.46 -9.18 9.47
N ASP A 163 -0.19 -10.02 8.47
CA ASP A 163 -0.87 -10.03 7.17
C ASP A 163 -0.86 -8.66 6.48
N TYR A 164 0.27 -7.95 6.57
CA TYR A 164 0.46 -6.67 5.89
C TYR A 164 0.35 -6.84 4.40
N ARG A 165 -0.41 -5.95 3.76
CA ARG A 165 -0.54 -5.88 2.31
C ARG A 165 -0.52 -4.43 1.86
N ILE A 166 0.40 -4.11 0.95
CA ILE A 166 0.38 -2.86 0.17
C ILE A 166 0.08 -3.26 -1.27
N VAL A 167 -0.93 -2.65 -1.87
CA VAL A 167 -1.30 -2.89 -3.27
C VAL A 167 -1.10 -1.59 -4.03
N PHE A 168 -0.45 -1.66 -5.18
CA PHE A 168 -0.38 -0.56 -6.12
C PHE A 168 -0.91 -1.01 -7.47
N GLU A 169 -1.85 -0.25 -8.02
CA GLU A 169 -2.38 -0.42 -9.37
C GLU A 169 -2.32 0.90 -10.13
N ALA A 170 -2.13 0.81 -11.44
CA ALA A 170 -2.12 1.97 -12.31
C ALA A 170 -2.70 1.62 -13.68
N MET A 171 -3.46 2.55 -14.26
CA MET A 171 -3.89 2.50 -15.65
C MET A 171 -3.73 3.89 -16.29
N PRO A 172 -3.34 3.99 -17.57
CA PRO A 172 -3.27 5.28 -18.24
C PRO A 172 -4.69 5.84 -18.41
N ILE A 173 -4.80 7.16 -18.27
CA ILE A 173 -5.99 7.93 -18.64
C ILE A 173 -5.60 9.00 -19.68
N SER A 174 -6.50 9.91 -20.03
CA SER A 174 -6.25 10.89 -21.09
C SER A 174 -5.05 11.79 -20.80
N GLY A 175 -4.22 12.01 -21.83
CA GLY A 175 -3.16 13.03 -21.85
C GLY A 175 -2.10 12.87 -20.77
N SER A 176 -1.17 11.92 -20.89
CA SER A 176 -0.04 11.72 -19.93
C SER A 176 -0.44 11.71 -18.45
N HIS A 177 -1.68 11.32 -18.14
CA HIS A 177 -2.16 11.12 -16.78
C HIS A 177 -2.38 9.63 -16.53
N THR A 178 -2.31 9.25 -15.26
CA THR A 178 -2.49 7.88 -14.80
C THR A 178 -3.49 7.87 -13.65
N PHE A 179 -4.49 6.99 -13.72
CA PHE A 179 -5.32 6.70 -12.57
C PHE A 179 -4.68 5.58 -11.75
N ILE A 180 -4.51 5.81 -10.45
CA ILE A 180 -3.83 4.88 -9.54
C ILE A 180 -4.74 4.45 -8.40
N HIS A 181 -4.47 3.26 -7.89
CA HIS A 181 -4.96 2.77 -6.61
C HIS A 181 -3.78 2.39 -5.73
N LEU A 182 -3.75 2.90 -4.50
CA LEU A 182 -2.83 2.51 -3.45
C LEU A 182 -3.63 2.01 -2.24
N GLY A 183 -3.60 0.70 -2.02
CA GLY A 183 -4.22 0.05 -0.88
C GLY A 183 -3.19 -0.29 0.20
N TYR A 184 -3.56 -0.12 1.48
CA TYR A 184 -2.76 -0.49 2.63
C TYR A 184 -3.63 -1.18 3.67
N ALA A 185 -3.27 -2.38 4.08
CA ALA A 185 -4.03 -3.17 5.05
C ALA A 185 -3.13 -4.03 5.94
N TYR A 186 -3.61 -4.31 7.15
CA TYR A 186 -3.03 -5.32 8.04
C TYR A 186 -4.08 -5.83 9.02
N SER A 187 -3.77 -6.99 9.60
CA SER A 187 -4.57 -7.64 10.63
C SER A 187 -3.91 -7.49 12.00
N TYR A 188 -4.70 -7.60 13.05
CA TYR A 188 -4.23 -7.59 14.44
C TYR A 188 -5.04 -8.54 15.31
N GLY A 189 -4.39 -9.18 16.29
CA GLY A 189 -5.05 -10.00 17.29
C GLY A 189 -5.78 -9.17 18.35
N THR A 190 -6.55 -9.82 19.22
CA THR A 190 -7.27 -9.16 20.33
C THR A 190 -6.32 -8.46 21.31
N MET A 191 -5.17 -9.07 21.61
CA MET A 191 -4.15 -8.47 22.48
C MET A 191 -3.49 -7.25 21.81
N ALA A 192 -3.15 -7.35 20.52
CA ALA A 192 -2.63 -6.23 19.75
C ALA A 192 -3.66 -5.08 19.70
N LYS A 193 -4.96 -5.38 19.52
CA LYS A 193 -6.04 -4.39 19.55
C LYS A 193 -6.11 -3.65 20.88
N LEU A 194 -6.00 -4.36 22.00
CA LEU A 194 -6.03 -3.75 23.32
C LEU A 194 -4.81 -2.84 23.54
N ALA A 195 -3.61 -3.31 23.21
CA ALA A 195 -2.38 -2.52 23.31
C ALA A 195 -2.44 -1.26 22.42
N MET A 196 -2.93 -1.41 21.18
CA MET A 196 -3.09 -0.32 20.24
C MET A 196 -4.10 0.72 20.77
N ASN A 197 -5.25 0.27 21.26
CA ASN A 197 -6.24 1.15 21.86
C ASN A 197 -5.68 1.92 23.06
N LEU A 198 -4.87 1.28 23.91
CA LEU A 198 -4.22 1.95 25.04
C LEU A 198 -3.21 3.01 24.58
N TYR A 199 -2.36 2.70 23.61
CA TYR A 199 -1.42 3.65 23.01
C TYR A 199 -2.14 4.85 22.36
N LEU A 200 -3.19 4.56 21.58
CA LEU A 200 -4.00 5.58 20.92
C LEU A 200 -4.84 6.39 21.90
N SER A 201 -5.17 5.84 23.07
CA SER A 201 -5.82 6.58 24.15
C SER A 201 -4.87 7.56 24.87
N THR A 202 -3.56 7.46 24.65
CA THR A 202 -2.53 8.30 25.28
C THR A 202 -1.80 9.15 24.23
N ALA A 203 -0.67 8.69 23.72
CA ALA A 203 0.20 9.40 22.78
C ALA A 203 -0.46 9.61 21.39
N GLY A 204 -1.41 8.76 21.01
CA GLY A 204 -2.17 8.89 19.78
C GLY A 204 -3.47 9.69 19.93
N ARG A 205 -3.84 10.13 21.14
CA ARG A 205 -5.21 10.61 21.41
C ARG A 205 -5.59 11.77 20.53
N ALA A 206 -4.66 12.70 20.29
CA ALA A 206 -4.87 13.91 19.51
C ALA A 206 -4.87 13.65 17.98
N LYS A 207 -4.45 12.47 17.53
CA LYS A 207 -4.25 12.20 16.11
C LYS A 207 -5.57 11.91 15.41
N ILE A 208 -5.79 12.61 14.30
CA ILE A 208 -6.99 12.55 13.47
C ILE A 208 -6.62 12.07 12.05
N GLY A 209 -7.53 11.35 11.42
CA GLY A 209 -7.48 11.03 9.99
C GLY A 209 -8.13 12.11 9.14
N PHE A 210 -8.53 11.73 7.93
CA PHE A 210 -9.13 12.59 6.90
C PHE A 210 -10.64 12.39 6.77
N THR A 211 -11.15 11.19 7.05
CA THR A 211 -12.59 10.92 6.93
C THR A 211 -13.38 11.66 8.00
N VAL A 212 -14.39 12.42 7.57
CA VAL A 212 -15.37 13.06 8.45
C VAL A 212 -16.43 12.03 8.86
N VAL A 213 -16.55 11.78 10.17
CA VAL A 213 -17.51 10.82 10.75
C VAL A 213 -18.71 11.49 11.41
N GLY A 214 -18.75 12.81 11.40
CA GLY A 214 -19.84 13.60 11.96
C GLY A 214 -19.48 15.08 12.01
N LYS A 215 -20.28 15.84 12.76
CA LYS A 215 -20.02 17.24 13.06
C LYS A 215 -20.04 17.45 14.57
N GLN A 216 -19.20 18.36 15.04
CA GLN A 216 -19.23 18.86 16.40
C GLN A 216 -20.47 19.76 16.61
N PRO A 217 -20.87 20.06 17.87
CA PRO A 217 -21.98 20.98 18.15
C PRO A 217 -21.81 22.38 17.53
N ASP A 218 -20.57 22.82 17.32
CA ASP A 218 -20.23 24.10 16.67
C ASP A 218 -20.21 24.02 15.12
N GLY A 219 -20.60 22.88 14.55
CA GLY A 219 -20.67 22.63 13.11
C GLY A 219 -19.36 22.18 12.47
N LYS A 220 -18.24 22.14 13.20
CA LYS A 220 -16.95 21.72 12.65
C LYS A 220 -16.90 20.22 12.34
N PRO A 221 -16.14 19.77 11.34
CA PRO A 221 -16.00 18.34 11.05
C PRO A 221 -15.40 17.56 12.21
N LEU A 222 -16.05 16.45 12.59
CA LEU A 222 -15.47 15.47 13.48
C LEU A 222 -14.74 14.43 12.63
N TYR A 223 -13.41 14.43 12.67
CA TYR A 223 -12.59 13.48 11.94
C TYR A 223 -12.46 12.14 12.65
N VAL A 224 -12.29 11.08 11.86
CA VAL A 224 -11.95 9.74 12.36
C VAL A 224 -10.68 9.78 13.22
N ARG A 225 -10.65 8.95 14.26
CA ARG A 225 -9.53 8.81 15.20
C ARG A 225 -9.18 7.33 15.35
N GLY A 226 -8.31 7.03 16.30
CA GLY A 226 -7.95 5.66 16.62
C GLY A 226 -7.20 5.00 15.47
N GLU A 227 -7.37 3.69 15.35
CA GLU A 227 -6.57 2.90 14.42
C GLU A 227 -6.88 3.23 12.97
N ARG A 228 -8.17 3.38 12.64
CA ARG A 228 -8.58 3.85 11.31
C ARG A 228 -7.99 5.22 10.98
N GLY A 229 -7.92 6.15 11.94
CA GLY A 229 -7.24 7.44 11.74
C GLY A 229 -5.74 7.30 11.52
N SER A 230 -5.05 6.44 12.28
CA SER A 230 -3.62 6.16 12.10
C SER A 230 -3.32 5.57 10.72
N LEU A 231 -4.15 4.64 10.27
CA LEU A 231 -4.08 4.02 8.96
C LEU A 231 -4.25 5.05 7.83
N GLU A 232 -5.28 5.91 7.89
CA GLU A 232 -5.52 6.95 6.87
C GLU A 232 -4.31 7.88 6.71
N ARG A 233 -3.65 8.20 7.81
CA ARG A 233 -2.43 9.02 7.80
C ARG A 233 -1.27 8.30 7.13
N ASN A 234 -1.12 7.00 7.33
CA ASN A 234 -0.06 6.20 6.70
C ASN A 234 -0.28 6.04 5.20
N VAL A 235 -1.49 5.63 4.77
CA VAL A 235 -1.77 5.46 3.33
C VAL A 235 -1.65 6.79 2.58
N MET A 236 -2.11 7.89 3.17
CA MET A 236 -1.94 9.22 2.58
C MET A 236 -0.46 9.61 2.46
N ARG A 237 0.37 9.34 3.49
CA ARG A 237 1.81 9.61 3.43
C ARG A 237 2.53 8.80 2.36
N TYR A 238 2.11 7.56 2.10
CA TYR A 238 2.65 6.75 1.00
C TYR A 238 2.25 7.29 -0.38
N TYR A 239 1.00 7.74 -0.54
CA TYR A 239 0.58 8.43 -1.76
C TYR A 239 1.39 9.72 -2.01
N LEU A 240 1.58 10.54 -0.96
CA LEU A 240 2.42 11.74 -1.06
C LEU A 240 3.89 11.42 -1.35
N ALA A 241 4.41 10.27 -0.86
CA ALA A 241 5.74 9.78 -1.20
C ALA A 241 5.85 9.43 -2.69
N LEU A 242 4.82 8.80 -3.25
CA LEU A 242 4.74 8.52 -4.68
C LEU A 242 4.75 9.81 -5.52
N LEU A 243 3.97 10.82 -5.13
CA LEU A 243 3.99 12.15 -5.78
C LEU A 243 5.39 12.79 -5.71
N ALA A 244 6.01 12.81 -4.53
CA ALA A 244 7.34 13.37 -4.36
C ALA A 244 8.38 12.67 -5.23
N TYR A 245 8.36 11.33 -5.23
CA TYR A 245 9.27 10.49 -6.00
C TYR A 245 9.21 10.76 -7.51
N ASN A 246 8.00 10.85 -8.06
CA ASN A 246 7.77 11.09 -9.49
C ASN A 246 8.07 12.54 -9.89
N SER A 247 7.86 13.52 -8.99
CA SER A 247 8.11 14.93 -9.28
C SER A 247 9.59 15.33 -9.32
N ILE A 248 10.48 14.51 -8.73
CA ILE A 248 11.92 14.77 -8.66
C ILE A 248 12.68 13.59 -9.31
N ASN A 249 13.00 13.74 -10.59
CA ASN A 249 13.60 12.69 -11.42
C ASN A 249 14.91 13.09 -12.13
N ALA A 250 15.35 14.35 -12.02
CA ALA A 250 16.58 14.88 -12.61
C ALA A 250 17.70 15.05 -11.56
N GLY A 251 18.95 15.02 -12.02
CA GLY A 251 20.15 15.17 -11.19
C GLY A 251 20.75 13.85 -10.68
N SER A 252 21.82 13.97 -9.89
CA SER A 252 22.50 12.86 -9.24
C SER A 252 21.57 12.12 -8.25
N PRO A 253 21.87 10.87 -7.87
CA PRO A 253 21.10 10.15 -6.84
C PRO A 253 20.94 10.93 -5.53
N GLN A 254 21.99 11.62 -5.09
CA GLN A 254 21.97 12.43 -3.85
C GLN A 254 21.05 13.65 -4.00
N GLU A 255 21.14 14.38 -5.10
CA GLU A 255 20.27 15.53 -5.39
C GLU A 255 18.80 15.12 -5.48
N LYS A 256 18.52 13.98 -6.14
CA LYS A 256 17.16 13.42 -6.20
C LYS A 256 16.64 13.07 -4.83
N MET A 257 17.40 12.35 -4.00
CA MET A 257 16.97 12.00 -2.65
C MET A 257 16.69 13.25 -1.80
N ALA A 258 17.61 14.21 -1.80
CA ALA A 258 17.43 15.47 -1.05
C ALA A 258 16.19 16.25 -1.52
N GLY A 259 15.98 16.35 -2.83
CA GLY A 259 14.79 16.99 -3.41
C GLY A 259 13.49 16.26 -3.05
N ARG A 260 13.48 14.92 -3.10
CA ARG A 260 12.32 14.10 -2.74
C ARG A 260 11.95 14.24 -1.27
N LEU A 261 12.92 14.25 -0.35
CA LEU A 261 12.68 14.47 1.09
C LEU A 261 11.99 15.83 1.33
N ARG A 262 12.53 16.91 0.75
CA ARG A 262 11.93 18.26 0.88
C ARG A 262 10.54 18.32 0.26
N LYS A 263 10.37 17.72 -0.92
CA LYS A 263 9.08 17.69 -1.61
C LYS A 263 8.03 16.91 -0.83
N TRP A 264 8.39 15.74 -0.30
CA TRP A 264 7.50 14.94 0.52
C TRP A 264 7.04 15.70 1.77
N PHE A 265 7.98 16.34 2.49
CA PHE A 265 7.64 17.18 3.63
C PHE A 265 6.67 18.31 3.25
N ALA A 266 6.96 19.05 2.17
CA ALA A 266 6.08 20.12 1.71
C ALA A 266 4.67 19.62 1.33
N LEU A 267 4.57 18.40 0.79
CA LEU A 267 3.28 17.76 0.49
C LEU A 267 2.52 17.38 1.76
N THR A 268 3.20 16.86 2.80
CA THR A 268 2.53 16.52 4.06
C THR A 268 2.05 17.75 4.81
N GLU A 269 2.77 18.86 4.72
CA GLU A 269 2.40 20.14 5.34
C GLU A 269 1.20 20.84 4.70
N ARG A 270 0.67 20.32 3.58
CA ARG A 270 -0.66 20.71 3.08
C ARG A 270 -1.79 20.26 4.02
N TYR A 271 -1.52 19.25 4.86
CA TYR A 271 -2.49 18.64 5.77
C TYR A 271 -1.98 18.66 7.21
N PRO A 272 -1.65 19.83 7.80
CA PRO A 272 -0.88 19.89 9.04
C PRO A 272 -1.67 19.32 10.24
N ALA A 273 -3.00 19.50 10.28
CA ALA A 273 -3.82 18.95 11.36
C ALA A 273 -3.77 17.40 11.43
N GLN A 274 -3.59 16.75 10.28
CA GLN A 274 -3.51 15.30 10.15
C GLN A 274 -2.06 14.80 10.17
N LEU A 275 -1.14 15.44 9.44
CA LEU A 275 0.15 14.85 9.08
C LEU A 275 1.37 15.48 9.73
N HIS A 276 1.30 16.73 10.21
CA HIS A 276 2.43 17.42 10.82
C HIS A 276 2.90 16.69 12.09
N GLU A 277 4.21 16.51 12.22
CA GLU A 277 4.84 15.80 13.34
C GLU A 277 6.21 16.35 13.75
N LEU A 278 6.91 16.99 12.81
CA LEU A 278 8.28 17.49 12.90
C LEU A 278 8.38 18.77 12.07
N ASP A 279 9.30 19.65 12.46
CA ASP A 279 9.72 20.74 11.58
C ASP A 279 10.64 20.22 10.45
N LEU A 280 10.79 21.01 9.39
CA LEU A 280 11.57 20.60 8.21
C LEU A 280 13.01 20.24 8.57
N ASN A 281 13.65 21.04 9.43
CA ASN A 281 15.03 20.81 9.84
C ASN A 281 15.15 19.51 10.66
N GLU A 282 14.25 19.29 11.61
CA GLU A 282 14.22 18.04 12.40
C GLU A 282 14.08 16.81 11.49
N TYR A 283 13.13 16.85 10.55
CA TYR A 283 12.90 15.77 9.60
C TYR A 283 14.14 15.49 8.73
N LEU A 284 14.77 16.52 8.17
CA LEU A 284 15.94 16.37 7.31
C LEU A 284 17.16 15.87 8.07
N GLU A 285 17.41 16.40 9.28
CA GLU A 285 18.50 15.95 10.14
C GLU A 285 18.36 14.46 10.47
N GLU A 286 17.15 14.01 10.81
CA GLU A 286 16.89 12.59 11.08
C GLU A 286 17.16 11.70 9.87
N LYS A 287 16.72 12.14 8.68
CA LYS A 287 16.90 11.38 7.43
C LYS A 287 18.35 11.34 6.98
N GLN A 288 19.10 12.43 7.16
CA GLN A 288 20.53 12.45 6.90
C GLN A 288 21.29 11.51 7.83
N ALA A 289 20.93 11.49 9.12
CA ALA A 289 21.52 10.56 10.09
C ALA A 289 21.22 9.09 9.75
N ASP A 290 20.01 8.78 9.28
CA ASP A 290 19.65 7.45 8.78
C ASP A 290 20.48 7.03 7.56
N LEU A 291 20.62 7.92 6.56
CA LEU A 291 21.43 7.66 5.37
C LEU A 291 22.92 7.45 5.70
N ALA A 292 23.45 8.23 6.64
CA ALA A 292 24.82 8.08 7.12
C ALA A 292 25.04 6.71 7.76
N ARG A 293 24.12 6.26 8.64
CA ARG A 293 24.18 4.93 9.27
C ARG A 293 24.13 3.79 8.25
N ALA A 294 23.28 3.90 7.24
CA ALA A 294 23.18 2.89 6.18
C ALA A 294 24.50 2.75 5.40
N THR A 295 25.25 3.84 5.24
CA THR A 295 26.54 3.86 4.53
C THR A 295 27.68 3.26 5.37
N THR A 296 27.62 3.35 6.71
CA THR A 296 28.67 2.87 7.63
C THR A 296 28.55 1.40 8.03
N GLY A 297 27.57 0.65 7.51
CA GLY A 297 27.53 -0.81 7.57
C GLY A 297 27.36 -1.44 8.97
N HIS A 298 26.91 -0.69 9.98
CA HIS A 298 26.56 -1.29 11.27
C HIS A 298 25.25 -2.08 11.13
N ARG A 299 25.40 -3.38 10.88
CA ARG A 299 24.40 -4.41 11.16
C ARG A 299 24.21 -4.58 12.66
#